data_AF-A0A060S2E3-F1
#
_entry.id   AF-A0A060S2E3-F1
#
_cell.length_a   1.000
_cell.length_b   1.000
_cell.length_c   1.000
_cell.angle_alpha   90.00
_cell.angle_beta   90.00
_cell.angle_gamma   90.00
#
_symmetry.space_group_name_H-M   'P 1'
#
loop_
_entity.id
_entity.type
_entity.pdbx_description
1 polymer ?
#
loop_
_entity_poly.entity_id
_entity_poly.type
_entity_poly.pdbx_seq_one_letter_code
_entity_poly.pdbx_strand_id
1 'polypeptide(L)'
;MGLDAAEYGQIRYKIHELVHGAGLVWTLDFRHQDVDKLSRLFHAAAEEFPVLKKYAHHWATAAIAGRYLQNIRRYARIRGVLPPKPRYNRGGQAVA
;
A
#
# COMPACT_ATOMS: atom_id res chain seq x y z
N MET A 1 12.52 -0.18 -22.23
CA MET A 1 11.51 0.87 -21.97
C MET A 1 11.10 0.77 -20.52
N GLY A 2 11.82 1.44 -19.63
CA GLY A 2 11.49 1.54 -18.21
C GLY A 2 11.05 2.96 -17.90
N LEU A 3 10.20 3.12 -16.88
CA LEU A 3 9.88 4.43 -16.30
C LEU A 3 11.19 5.10 -15.87
N ASP A 4 11.35 6.37 -16.17
CA ASP A 4 12.48 7.13 -15.64
C ASP A 4 12.39 7.25 -14.12
N ALA A 5 13.52 7.41 -13.44
CA ALA A 5 13.55 7.53 -11.98
C ALA A 5 12.73 8.73 -11.49
N ALA A 6 12.70 9.82 -12.27
CA ALA A 6 11.88 11.00 -11.97
C ALA A 6 10.38 10.70 -12.11
N GLU A 7 9.96 10.06 -13.22
CA GLU A 7 8.56 9.69 -13.47
C GLU A 7 8.05 8.72 -12.40
N TYR A 8 8.84 7.70 -12.06
CA TYR A 8 8.49 6.77 -10.99
C TYR A 8 8.36 7.50 -9.64
N GLY A 9 9.23 8.46 -9.36
CA GLY A 9 9.15 9.33 -8.19
C GLY A 9 7.83 10.09 -8.11
N GLN A 10 7.39 10.69 -9.22
CA GLN A 10 6.13 11.42 -9.31
C GLN A 10 4.91 10.51 -9.13
N ILE A 11 4.89 9.36 -9.82
CA ILE A 11 3.84 8.35 -9.68
C ILE A 11 3.71 7.91 -8.22
N ARG A 12 4.85 7.60 -7.59
CA ARG A 12 4.88 7.18 -6.19
C ARG A 12 4.35 8.27 -5.26
N TYR A 13 4.79 9.51 -5.44
CA TYR A 13 4.36 10.63 -4.63
C TYR A 13 2.84 10.84 -4.74
N LYS A 14 2.30 10.86 -5.95
CA LYS A 14 0.86 11.01 -6.16
C LYS A 14 0.04 9.83 -5.65
N ILE A 15 0.51 8.59 -5.80
CA ILE A 15 -0.18 7.45 -5.20
C ILE A 15 -0.27 7.62 -3.67
N HIS A 16 0.76 8.15 -3.00
CA HIS A 16 0.66 8.42 -1.56
C HIS A 16 -0.41 9.48 -1.25
N GLU A 17 -0.50 10.56 -2.03
CA GLU A 17 -1.57 11.56 -1.87
C GLU A 17 -2.96 10.96 -2.10
N LEU A 18 -3.12 10.13 -3.15
CA LEU A 18 -4.36 9.44 -3.43
C LEU A 18 -4.73 8.45 -2.33
N VAL A 19 -3.75 7.81 -1.68
CA VAL A 19 -4.00 6.94 -0.53
C VAL A 19 -4.63 7.73 0.63
N HIS A 20 -4.15 8.95 0.89
CA HIS A 20 -4.75 9.85 1.87
C HIS A 20 -6.12 10.35 1.43
N GLY A 21 -6.25 10.77 0.17
CA GLY A 21 -7.50 11.28 -0.41
C GLY A 21 -8.62 10.23 -0.45
N ALA A 22 -8.29 8.96 -0.68
CA ALA A 22 -9.23 7.85 -0.64
C ALA A 22 -9.63 7.42 0.79
N GLY A 23 -8.98 7.99 1.82
CA GLY A 23 -9.28 7.69 3.23
C GLY A 23 -8.95 6.25 3.62
N LEU A 24 -7.88 5.68 3.04
CA LEU A 24 -7.38 4.36 3.40
C LEU A 24 -6.87 4.36 4.83
N VAL A 25 -7.21 3.32 5.59
CA VAL A 25 -6.92 3.24 7.01
C VAL A 25 -5.51 2.72 7.20
N TRP A 26 -4.58 3.61 7.56
CA TRP A 26 -3.16 3.26 7.68
C TRP A 26 -2.85 2.22 8.77
N THR A 27 -3.72 2.03 9.75
CA THR A 27 -3.54 1.03 10.82
C THR A 27 -3.78 -0.40 10.32
N LEU A 28 -4.65 -0.55 9.30
CA LEU A 28 -5.02 -1.82 8.70
C LEU A 28 -4.00 -2.29 7.65
N ASP A 29 -4.01 -3.58 7.37
CA ASP A 29 -3.25 -4.12 6.24
C ASP A 29 -3.90 -3.69 4.93
N PHE A 30 -3.11 -3.59 3.85
CA PHE A 30 -3.62 -3.21 2.53
C PHE A 30 -4.70 -4.19 2.04
N ARG A 31 -4.58 -5.47 2.41
CA ARG A 31 -5.55 -6.54 2.07
C ARG A 31 -6.86 -6.45 2.84
N HIS A 32 -6.89 -5.72 3.95
CA HIS A 32 -8.08 -5.54 4.79
C HIS A 32 -8.71 -4.16 4.61
N GLN A 33 -8.30 -3.43 3.57
CA GLN A 33 -8.91 -2.15 3.24
C GLN A 33 -10.29 -2.39 2.62
N ASP A 34 -11.13 -1.37 2.79
CA ASP A 34 -12.44 -1.32 2.16
C ASP A 34 -12.30 -1.37 0.63
N VAL A 35 -13.08 -2.24 0.00
CA VAL A 35 -13.03 -2.49 -1.45
C VAL A 35 -13.43 -1.25 -2.24
N ASP A 36 -14.41 -0.48 -1.77
CA ASP A 36 -14.85 0.74 -2.46
C ASP A 36 -13.76 1.81 -2.44
N LYS A 37 -13.02 1.92 -1.32
CA LYS A 37 -11.87 2.83 -1.22
C LYS A 37 -10.71 2.41 -2.13
N LEU A 38 -10.46 1.10 -2.23
CA LEU A 38 -9.45 0.57 -3.15
C LEU A 38 -9.83 0.82 -4.62
N SER A 39 -11.09 0.61 -4.98
CA SER A 39 -11.59 0.91 -6.32
C SER A 39 -11.40 2.39 -6.68
N ARG A 40 -11.76 3.31 -5.78
CA ARG A 40 -11.54 4.75 -5.98
C ARG A 40 -10.06 5.09 -6.17
N LEU A 41 -9.17 4.50 -5.37
CA LEU A 41 -7.72 4.67 -5.52
C LEU A 41 -7.24 4.21 -6.90
N PHE A 42 -7.69 3.04 -7.36
CA PHE A 42 -7.28 2.49 -8.65
C PHE A 42 -7.78 3.32 -9.83
N HIS A 43 -9.02 3.77 -9.78
CA HIS A 43 -9.58 4.68 -10.80
C HIS A 43 -8.81 5.99 -10.85
N ALA A 44 -8.63 6.67 -9.71
CA ALA A 44 -7.91 7.94 -9.65
C ALA A 44 -6.45 7.82 -10.12
N ALA A 45 -5.75 6.75 -9.72
CA ALA A 45 -4.38 6.51 -10.16
C ALA A 45 -4.28 6.22 -11.67
N ALA A 46 -5.27 5.53 -12.25
CA ALA A 46 -5.32 5.24 -13.68
C ALA A 46 -5.65 6.50 -14.51
N GLU A 47 -6.49 7.39 -13.99
CA GLU A 47 -6.79 8.68 -14.61
C GLU A 47 -5.57 9.60 -14.61
N GLU A 48 -4.88 9.72 -13.48
CA GLU A 48 -3.70 10.58 -13.33
C GLU A 48 -2.50 10.06 -14.14
N PHE A 49 -2.27 8.74 -14.13
CA PHE A 49 -1.16 8.10 -14.82
C PHE A 49 -1.65 7.00 -15.75
N PRO A 50 -1.92 7.33 -17.03
CA PRO A 50 -2.37 6.35 -18.03
C PRO A 50 -1.39 5.17 -18.20
N VAL A 51 -0.11 5.35 -17.90
CA VAL A 51 0.89 4.26 -17.91
C VAL A 51 0.52 3.13 -16.94
N LEU A 52 -0.19 3.44 -15.86
CA LEU A 52 -0.61 2.44 -14.88
C LEU A 52 -1.72 1.52 -15.40
N LYS A 53 -2.49 1.95 -16.41
CA LYS A 53 -3.51 1.11 -17.07
C LYS A 53 -2.93 -0.10 -17.79
N LYS A 54 -1.63 -0.06 -18.13
CA LYS A 54 -0.92 -1.17 -18.77
C LYS A 54 -0.70 -2.36 -17.84
N TYR A 55 -0.74 -2.14 -16.52
CA TYR A 55 -0.52 -3.18 -15.54
C TYR A 55 -1.84 -3.86 -15.18
N ALA A 56 -1.93 -5.16 -15.49
CA ALA A 56 -3.13 -5.97 -15.21
C ALA A 56 -3.53 -5.91 -13.73
N HIS A 57 -4.84 -5.88 -13.46
CA HIS A 57 -5.40 -5.86 -12.11
C HIS A 57 -4.87 -4.74 -11.20
N HIS A 58 -4.34 -3.65 -11.78
CA HIS A 58 -3.77 -2.53 -11.04
C HIS A 58 -2.66 -2.93 -10.04
N TRP A 59 -1.93 -4.03 -10.33
CA TRP A 59 -0.95 -4.59 -9.39
C TRP A 59 0.13 -3.58 -9.01
N ALA A 60 0.55 -2.74 -9.96
CA ALA A 60 1.58 -1.73 -9.72
C ALA A 60 1.13 -0.68 -8.71
N THR A 61 -0.10 -0.15 -8.88
CA THR A 61 -0.71 0.79 -7.93
C THR A 61 -0.86 0.16 -6.55
N ALA A 62 -1.36 -1.08 -6.50
CA ALA A 62 -1.53 -1.84 -5.27
C ALA A 62 -0.19 -2.07 -4.54
N ALA A 63 0.88 -2.40 -5.27
CA ALA A 63 2.20 -2.60 -4.71
C ALA A 63 2.78 -1.31 -4.10
N ILE A 64 2.66 -0.18 -4.79
CA ILE A 64 3.13 1.12 -4.31
C ILE A 64 2.35 1.55 -3.06
N ALA A 65 1.01 1.51 -3.13
CA ALA A 65 0.14 1.87 -2.01
C ALA A 65 0.35 0.94 -0.81
N GLY A 66 0.43 -0.37 -1.03
CA GLY A 66 0.69 -1.36 0.01
C GLY A 66 2.04 -1.14 0.69
N ARG A 67 3.10 -0.84 -0.08
CA ARG A 67 4.42 -0.53 0.46
C ARG A 67 4.41 0.74 1.31
N TYR A 68 3.67 1.76 0.88
CA TYR A 68 3.50 3.00 1.64
C TYR A 68 2.84 2.76 3.00
N LEU A 69 1.69 2.06 3.02
CA LEU A 69 1.00 1.73 4.27
C LEU A 69 1.86 0.87 5.21
N GLN A 70 2.60 -0.10 4.67
CA GLN A 70 3.52 -0.92 5.46
C GLN A 70 4.63 -0.08 6.11
N ASN A 71 5.20 0.89 5.39
CA ASN A 71 6.24 1.77 5.90
C ASN A 71 5.70 2.67 7.02
N ILE A 72 4.51 3.25 6.85
CA ILE A 72 3.85 4.05 7.90
C ILE A 72 3.61 3.20 9.14
N ARG A 73 3.07 1.98 8.99
CA ARG A 73 2.84 1.07 10.11
C ARG A 73 4.14 0.68 10.81
N ARG A 74 5.21 0.42 10.05
CA ARG A 74 6.53 0.15 10.63
C ARG A 74 7.01 1.33 11.46
N TYR A 75 6.90 2.54 10.92
CA TYR A 75 7.30 3.76 11.61
C TYR A 75 6.48 3.99 12.89
N ALA A 76 5.15 3.80 12.83
CA ALA A 76 4.26 3.92 13.97
C ALA A 76 4.59 2.91 15.08
N ARG A 77 4.99 1.67 14.73
CA ARG A 77 5.47 0.68 15.71
C ARG A 77 6.78 1.09 16.38
N ILE A 78 7.73 1.63 15.62
CA ILE A 78 9.01 2.12 16.18
C ILE A 78 8.74 3.26 17.17
N ARG A 79 7.75 4.11 16.89
CA ARG A 79 7.32 5.19 17.79
C ARG A 79 6.40 4.75 18.96
N GLY A 80 6.03 3.47 19.04
CA GLY A 80 5.14 2.96 20.09
C GLY A 80 3.65 3.33 19.93
N VAL A 81 3.24 3.88 18.78
CA VAL A 81 1.82 4.22 18.51
C VAL A 81 1.00 2.97 18.20
N LEU A 82 1.62 1.98 17.55
CA LEU A 82 1.02 0.67 17.31
C LEU A 82 1.71 -0.40 18.13
N PRO A 83 0.98 -1.44 18.59
CA PRO A 83 1.59 -2.56 19.29
C PRO A 83 2.63 -3.26 18.41
N PRO A 84 3.64 -3.89 19.02
CA PRO A 84 4.63 -4.67 18.30
C PRO A 84 3.93 -5.72 17.45
N LYS A 85 4.45 -5.95 16.24
CA LYS A 85 3.87 -6.95 15.33
C LYS A 85 3.94 -8.31 16.04
N PRO A 86 2.82 -9.05 16.15
CA PRO A 86 2.84 -10.38 16.76
C PRO A 86 3.86 -11.25 16.02
N ARG A 87 4.79 -11.81 16.78
CA ARG A 87 5.73 -12.81 16.28
C ARG A 87 4.94 -14.12 16.18
N TYR A 88 4.47 -14.45 14.98
CA TYR A 88 4.00 -15.81 14.73
C TYR A 88 5.24 -16.71 14.73
N ASN A 89 5.37 -17.56 15.75
CA ASN A 89 6.33 -18.65 15.74
C ASN A 89 5.99 -19.57 14.56
N ARG A 90 6.72 -19.47 13.45
CA ARG A 90 6.75 -20.53 12.45
C ARG A 90 7.43 -21.74 13.10
N GLY A 91 6.64 -22.65 13.68
CA GLY A 91 7.13 -23.96 14.11
C GLY A 91 7.15 -24.25 15.61
N GLY A 92 6.26 -23.66 16.42
CA GLY A 92 5.96 -24.23 17.74
C GLY A 92 4.97 -25.39 17.59
N GLN A 93 5.47 -26.61 17.38
CA GLN A 93 4.66 -27.83 17.44
C GLN A 93 3.86 -27.83 18.74
N ALA A 94 2.54 -28.02 18.63
CA ALA A 94 1.74 -28.49 19.74
C ALA A 94 2.29 -29.86 20.15
N VAL A 95 2.86 -29.96 21.35
CA VAL A 95 3.19 -31.24 21.96
C VAL A 95 1.93 -31.68 22.70
N ALA A 96 1.53 -32.93 22.43
CA ALA A 96 0.31 -33.58 22.91
C ALA A 96 0.23 -33.67 24.44
#